data_AF-A0A1H7I6U8-F1
#
_entry.id   AF-A0A1H7I6U8-F1
#
_cell.length_a   1.000
_cell.length_b   1.000
_cell.length_c   1.000
_cell.angle_alpha   90.00
_cell.angle_beta   90.00
_cell.angle_gamma   90.00
#
_symmetry.space_group_name_H-M   'P 1'
#
loop_
_entity.id
_entity.type
_entity.pdbx_description
1 polymer ?
#
loop_
_entity_poly.entity_id
_entity_poly.type
_entity_poly.pdbx_seq_one_letter_code
_entity_poly.pdbx_strand_id
1 'polypeptide(L)'
;MIQQYLQVVWLVNQKGEYPKSEVINMRVHPRIKRKAKELPYSYAEIFEIGCDKLAKEINLLMYQKGELELDIANLKKEVHSKEANLTAINNRIRIINPRKLDKETLDGLINDSARDYATDIFNAHGENSLMRIELDQAKHAVLTTAREWGYDGTKFLNLVRDNLKKLCNTKV
;
A
#
# COMPACT_ATOMS: atom_id res chain seq x y z
N MET A 1 15.52 -19.36 -33.36
CA MET A 1 14.34 -20.25 -33.30
C MET A 1 13.14 -19.59 -32.63
N ILE A 2 13.31 -18.91 -31.48
CA ILE A 2 12.21 -18.20 -30.79
C ILE A 2 11.72 -16.95 -31.58
N GLN A 3 12.61 -16.26 -32.30
CA GLN A 3 12.24 -15.06 -33.07
C GLN A 3 11.26 -15.31 -34.23
N GLN A 4 11.36 -16.44 -34.93
CA GLN A 4 10.45 -16.76 -36.04
C GLN A 4 9.06 -17.18 -35.54
N TYR A 5 8.99 -17.82 -34.37
CA TYR A 5 7.72 -18.16 -33.72
C TYR A 5 6.93 -16.92 -33.29
N LEU A 6 7.62 -15.91 -32.78
CA LEU A 6 6.98 -14.65 -32.36
C LEU A 6 6.40 -13.88 -33.56
N GLN A 7 7.01 -13.96 -34.75
CA GLN A 7 6.49 -13.31 -35.95
C GLN A 7 5.16 -13.90 -36.43
N VAL A 8 5.00 -15.23 -36.40
CA VAL A 8 3.78 -15.90 -36.86
C VAL A 8 2.63 -15.64 -35.88
N VAL A 9 2.89 -15.72 -34.57
CA VAL A 9 1.87 -15.42 -33.53
C VAL A 9 1.45 -13.95 -33.57
N TRP A 10 2.37 -13.03 -33.90
CA TRP A 10 2.06 -11.61 -34.03
C TRP A 10 1.18 -11.28 -35.25
N LEU A 11 1.40 -11.95 -36.39
CA LEU A 11 0.60 -11.77 -37.61
C LEU A 11 -0.84 -12.28 -37.47
N VAL A 12 -1.04 -13.39 -36.76
CA VAL A 12 -2.37 -13.97 -36.53
C VAL A 12 -3.22 -13.07 -35.61
N ASN A 13 -2.62 -12.44 -34.60
CA ASN A 13 -3.32 -11.58 -33.65
C ASN A 13 -3.76 -10.22 -34.20
N GLN A 14 -3.23 -9.74 -35.33
CA GLN A 14 -3.62 -8.44 -35.89
C GLN A 14 -4.63 -8.51 -37.05
N LYS A 15 -4.73 -9.63 -37.76
CA LYS A 15 -5.53 -9.69 -39.01
C LYS A 15 -6.53 -10.84 -39.11
N GLY A 16 -6.54 -11.79 -38.16
CA GLY A 16 -7.48 -12.92 -38.18
C GLY A 16 -7.35 -13.86 -39.39
N GLU A 17 -6.34 -13.66 -40.24
CA GLU A 17 -6.07 -14.49 -41.40
C GLU A 17 -4.83 -15.36 -41.14
N TYR A 18 -5.01 -16.68 -41.17
CA TYR A 18 -3.89 -17.61 -41.24
C TYR A 18 -3.21 -17.48 -42.62
N PRO A 19 -1.90 -17.25 -42.71
CA PRO A 19 -1.20 -17.24 -43.99
C PRO A 19 -1.31 -18.64 -44.62
N LYS A 20 -2.10 -18.75 -45.69
CA LYS A 20 -2.46 -20.02 -46.36
C LYS A 20 -1.29 -20.78 -47.00
N SER A 21 -0.06 -20.27 -46.95
CA SER A 21 1.08 -20.89 -47.66
C SER A 21 2.43 -20.86 -46.94
N GLU A 22 2.51 -20.51 -45.65
CA GLU A 22 3.76 -20.73 -44.92
C GLU A 22 3.79 -22.16 -44.40
N VAL A 23 4.48 -23.04 -45.14
CA VAL A 23 4.83 -24.37 -44.66
C VAL A 23 5.80 -24.19 -43.49
N ILE A 24 5.27 -24.18 -42.26
CA ILE A 24 6.08 -24.13 -41.04
C ILE A 24 6.86 -25.43 -40.94
N ASN A 25 8.10 -25.43 -41.41
CA ASN A 25 8.98 -26.60 -41.39
C ASN A 25 9.57 -26.78 -39.98
N MET A 26 8.77 -27.32 -39.06
CA MET A 26 9.19 -27.55 -37.68
C MET A 26 10.12 -28.76 -37.58
N ARG A 27 11.39 -28.52 -37.25
CA ARG A 27 12.31 -29.60 -36.83
C ARG A 27 11.91 -30.09 -35.43
N VAL A 28 11.08 -31.13 -35.38
CA VAL A 28 10.74 -31.81 -34.12
C VAL A 28 11.95 -32.63 -33.66
N HIS A 29 12.37 -32.44 -32.40
CA HIS A 29 13.50 -33.18 -31.84
C HIS A 29 13.26 -34.71 -31.93
N PRO A 30 14.25 -35.54 -32.33
CA PRO A 30 14.06 -36.97 -32.58
C PRO A 30 13.45 -37.76 -31.40
N ARG A 31 13.74 -37.32 -30.16
CA ARG A 31 13.17 -37.90 -28.93
C ARG A 31 11.66 -37.65 -28.80
N ILE A 32 11.20 -36.46 -29.20
CA ILE A 32 9.78 -36.09 -29.21
C ILE A 32 9.06 -36.82 -30.34
N LYS A 33 9.70 -36.93 -31.51
CA LYS A 33 9.16 -37.68 -32.65
C LYS A 33 8.92 -39.16 -32.34
N ARG A 34 9.83 -39.80 -31.59
CA ARG A 34 9.67 -41.18 -31.10
C ARG A 34 8.47 -41.32 -30.16
N LYS A 35 8.41 -40.49 -29.11
CA LYS A 35 7.29 -40.50 -28.15
C LYS A 35 5.94 -40.19 -28.80
N ALA A 36 5.90 -39.30 -29.78
CA ALA A 36 4.66 -38.96 -30.48
C ALA A 36 4.09 -40.13 -31.31
N LYS A 37 4.94 -41.07 -31.79
CA LYS A 37 4.47 -42.28 -32.49
C LYS A 37 3.83 -43.32 -31.56
N GLU A 38 4.12 -43.24 -30.26
CA GLU A 38 3.58 -44.14 -29.24
C GLU A 38 2.20 -43.67 -28.76
N LEU A 39 1.77 -42.47 -29.17
CA LEU A 39 0.48 -41.90 -28.80
C LEU A 39 -0.61 -42.34 -29.80
N PRO A 40 -1.85 -42.56 -29.35
CA PRO A 40 -2.98 -42.96 -30.19
C PRO A 40 -3.57 -41.79 -31.00
N TYR A 41 -2.79 -40.73 -31.24
CA TYR A 41 -3.20 -39.49 -31.90
C TYR A 41 -2.28 -39.22 -33.09
N SER A 42 -2.86 -38.66 -34.16
CA SER A 42 -2.10 -38.16 -35.29
C SER A 42 -1.23 -36.96 -34.90
N TYR A 43 -0.20 -36.68 -35.70
CA TYR A 43 0.64 -35.50 -35.49
C TYR A 43 -0.15 -34.18 -35.55
N ALA A 44 -1.22 -34.13 -36.36
CA ALA A 44 -2.09 -32.97 -36.45
C ALA A 44 -2.88 -32.75 -35.15
N GLU A 45 -3.49 -33.81 -34.59
CA GLU A 45 -4.23 -33.73 -33.32
C GLU A 45 -3.32 -33.36 -32.15
N ILE A 46 -2.10 -33.92 -32.10
CA ILE A 46 -1.12 -33.56 -31.05
C ILE A 46 -0.74 -32.07 -31.15
N PHE A 47 -0.60 -31.55 -32.37
CA PHE A 47 -0.27 -30.16 -32.60
C PHE A 47 -1.41 -29.23 -32.21
N GLU A 48 -2.64 -29.55 -32.60
CA GLU A 48 -3.85 -28.79 -32.27
C GLU A 48 -4.05 -28.70 -30.74
N ILE A 49 -3.92 -29.81 -30.02
CA ILE A 49 -3.98 -29.84 -28.55
C ILE A 49 -2.87 -28.97 -27.92
N GLY A 50 -1.66 -29.00 -28.51
CA GLY A 50 -0.54 -28.18 -28.07
C GLY A 50 -0.79 -26.68 -28.25
N CYS A 51 -1.31 -26.30 -29.41
CA CYS A 51 -1.70 -24.92 -29.73
C CYS A 51 -2.81 -24.42 -28.80
N ASP A 52 -3.84 -25.22 -28.53
CA ASP A 52 -4.92 -24.87 -27.63
C ASP A 52 -4.44 -24.65 -26.19
N LYS A 53 -3.52 -25.50 -25.71
CA LYS A 53 -2.92 -25.33 -24.37
C LYS A 53 -2.12 -24.04 -24.28
N LEU A 54 -1.28 -23.75 -25.28
CA LEU A 54 -0.50 -22.52 -25.32
C LEU A 54 -1.38 -21.28 -25.42
N ALA A 55 -2.45 -21.33 -26.22
CA ALA A 55 -3.41 -20.23 -26.32
C ALA A 55 -4.10 -19.93 -24.99
N LYS A 56 -4.52 -20.98 -24.26
CA LYS A 56 -5.10 -20.83 -22.91
C LYS A 56 -4.10 -20.25 -21.91
N GLU A 57 -2.85 -20.70 -21.95
CA GLU A 57 -1.79 -20.19 -21.07
C GLU A 57 -1.45 -18.72 -21.37
N ILE A 58 -1.38 -18.34 -22.65
CA ILE A 58 -1.21 -16.94 -23.06
C ILE A 58 -2.36 -16.08 -22.54
N ASN A 59 -3.61 -16.52 -22.70
CA ASN A 59 -4.77 -15.78 -22.21
C ASN A 59 -4.76 -15.60 -20.69
N LEU A 60 -4.37 -16.65 -19.95
CA LEU A 60 -4.22 -16.58 -18.50
C LEU A 60 -3.14 -15.56 -18.09
N LEU A 61 -1.98 -15.61 -18.74
CA LEU A 61 -0.89 -14.66 -18.47
C LEU A 61 -1.27 -13.22 -18.81
N MET A 62 -2.03 -13.01 -19.88
CA MET A 62 -2.55 -11.68 -20.23
C MET A 62 -3.51 -11.14 -19.17
N TYR A 63 -4.38 -12.01 -18.64
CA TYR A 63 -5.29 -11.64 -17.54
C TYR A 63 -4.51 -11.26 -16.27
N GLN A 64 -3.58 -12.11 -15.83
CA GLN A 64 -2.74 -11.87 -14.66
C GLN A 64 -1.90 -10.60 -14.80
N LYS A 65 -1.37 -10.34 -16.00
CA LYS A 65 -0.66 -9.10 -16.29
C LYS A 65 -1.57 -7.88 -16.10
N GLY A 66 -2.81 -7.93 -16.58
CA GLY A 66 -3.79 -6.85 -16.41
C GLY A 66 -4.11 -6.56 -14.95
N GLU A 67 -4.23 -7.59 -14.11
CA GLU A 67 -4.42 -7.42 -12.66
C GLU A 67 -3.22 -6.72 -12.01
N LEU A 68 -2.00 -7.15 -12.33
CA LEU A 68 -0.78 -6.53 -11.81
C LEU A 68 -0.62 -5.07 -12.27
N GLU A 69 -1.01 -4.74 -13.50
CA GLU A 69 -0.99 -3.36 -13.99
C GLU A 69 -1.96 -2.46 -13.20
N LEU A 70 -3.12 -3.00 -12.80
CA LEU A 70 -4.10 -2.29 -11.98
C LEU A 70 -3.58 -2.07 -10.54
N ASP A 71 -2.94 -3.09 -9.95
CA ASP A 71 -2.30 -2.98 -8.64
C ASP A 71 -1.19 -1.93 -8.62
N ILE A 72 -0.34 -1.91 -9.66
CA ILE A 72 0.70 -0.90 -9.83
C ILE A 72 0.08 0.51 -9.91
N ALA A 73 -1.04 0.66 -10.63
CA ALA A 73 -1.71 1.96 -10.74
C ALA A 73 -2.28 2.43 -9.39
N ASN A 74 -2.84 1.51 -8.60
CA ASN A 74 -3.35 1.80 -7.25
C ASN A 74 -2.21 2.19 -6.29
N LEU A 75 -1.10 1.46 -6.29
CA LEU A 75 0.07 1.78 -5.47
C LEU A 75 0.64 3.16 -5.82
N LYS A 76 0.71 3.53 -7.11
CA LYS A 76 1.14 4.87 -7.53
C LYS A 76 0.24 5.98 -6.96
N LYS A 77 -1.08 5.78 -6.96
CA LYS A 77 -2.02 6.73 -6.34
C LYS A 77 -1.79 6.86 -4.84
N GLU A 78 -1.57 5.74 -4.15
CA GLU A 78 -1.30 5.74 -2.71
C GLU A 78 0.01 6.47 -2.38
N VAL A 79 1.07 6.23 -3.15
CA VAL A 79 2.35 6.94 -3.01
C VAL A 79 2.16 8.44 -3.19
N HIS A 80 1.48 8.89 -4.25
CA HIS A 80 1.22 10.31 -4.46
C HIS A 80 0.39 10.94 -3.32
N SER A 81 -0.60 10.22 -2.80
CA SER A 81 -1.36 10.69 -1.63
C SER A 81 -0.46 10.83 -0.40
N LYS A 82 0.44 9.88 -0.16
CA LYS A 82 1.40 9.93 0.96
C LYS A 82 2.43 11.05 0.78
N GLU A 83 2.93 11.28 -0.43
CA GLU A 83 3.82 12.40 -0.77
C GLU A 83 3.15 13.76 -0.56
N ALA A 84 1.88 13.91 -0.95
CA ALA A 84 1.10 15.11 -0.69
C ALA A 84 0.94 15.35 0.82
N ASN A 85 0.64 14.30 1.60
CA ASN A 85 0.55 14.38 3.06
C ASN A 85 1.88 14.77 3.70
N LEU A 86 3.00 14.17 3.27
CA LEU A 86 4.34 14.51 3.75
C LEU A 86 4.71 15.96 3.39
N THR A 87 4.35 16.43 2.21
CA THR A 87 4.56 17.81 1.79
C THR A 87 3.73 18.77 2.65
N ALA A 88 2.48 18.44 2.96
CA ALA A 88 1.64 19.21 3.86
C ALA A 88 2.22 19.27 5.28
N ILE A 89 2.72 18.14 5.81
CA ILE A 89 3.39 18.07 7.11
C ILE A 89 4.68 18.90 7.09
N ASN A 90 5.54 18.73 6.09
CA ASN A 90 6.76 19.51 5.93
C ASN A 90 6.49 21.00 5.80
N ASN A 91 5.41 21.40 5.11
CA ASN A 91 5.00 22.80 5.02
C ASN A 91 4.51 23.33 6.38
N ARG A 92 3.76 22.54 7.16
CA ARG A 92 3.39 22.90 8.55
C ARG A 92 4.62 23.06 9.43
N ILE A 93 5.58 22.13 9.35
CA ILE A 93 6.85 22.20 10.08
C ILE A 93 7.68 23.41 9.63
N ARG A 94 7.71 23.73 8.33
CA ARG A 94 8.48 24.87 7.79
C ARG A 94 7.90 26.22 8.20
N ILE A 95 6.59 26.30 8.43
CA ILE A 95 5.91 27.47 9.02
C ILE A 95 6.29 27.60 10.51
N ILE A 96 6.48 26.47 11.20
CA ILE A 96 6.92 26.41 12.59
C ILE A 96 8.45 26.43 12.64
N ASN A 97 9.08 27.58 12.36
CA ASN A 97 10.50 27.75 12.67
C ASN A 97 10.63 27.89 14.20
N PRO A 98 11.24 26.93 14.93
CA PRO A 98 11.26 26.94 16.40
C PRO A 98 11.90 28.20 17.00
N ARG A 99 12.74 28.89 16.21
CA ARG A 99 13.43 30.13 16.60
C ARG A 99 12.63 31.40 16.32
N LYS A 100 11.48 31.30 15.63
CA LYS A 100 10.58 32.43 15.32
C LYS A 100 9.19 32.26 15.89
N LEU A 101 8.89 31.16 16.58
CA LEU A 101 7.64 31.05 17.34
C LEU A 101 7.71 32.02 18.51
N ASP A 102 6.72 32.90 18.59
CA ASP A 102 6.43 33.61 19.81
C ASP A 102 5.95 32.62 20.88
N LYS A 103 6.09 33.03 22.14
CA LYS A 103 5.72 32.22 23.29
C LYS A 103 4.23 31.82 23.24
N GLU A 104 3.39 32.70 22.70
CA GLU A 104 1.93 32.51 22.60
C GLU A 104 1.56 31.41 21.61
N THR A 105 2.18 31.36 20.42
CA THR A 105 1.96 30.26 19.45
C THR A 105 2.48 28.93 20.00
N LEU A 106 3.61 28.96 20.72
CA LEU A 106 4.16 27.75 21.35
C LEU A 106 3.23 27.22 22.45
N ASP A 107 2.74 28.10 23.32
CA ASP A 107 1.76 27.75 24.35
C ASP A 107 0.44 27.25 23.72
N GLY A 108 0.02 27.80 22.59
CA GLY A 108 -1.12 27.32 21.79
C GLY A 108 -0.94 25.89 21.29
N LEU A 109 0.19 25.59 20.65
CA LEU A 109 0.50 24.23 20.15
C LEU A 109 0.62 23.20 21.28
N ILE A 110 1.11 23.61 22.45
CA ILE A 110 1.19 22.76 23.64
C ILE A 110 -0.21 22.47 24.17
N ASN A 111 -1.10 23.46 24.20
CA ASN A 111 -2.50 23.26 24.59
C ASN A 111 -3.24 22.32 23.62
N ASP A 112 -3.02 22.46 22.32
CA ASP A 112 -3.58 21.57 21.30
C ASP A 112 -3.06 20.15 21.48
N SER A 113 -1.75 19.97 21.69
CA SER A 113 -1.14 18.66 21.94
C SER A 113 -1.67 18.01 23.23
N ALA A 114 -1.87 18.80 24.30
CA ALA A 114 -2.46 18.31 25.55
C ALA A 114 -3.92 17.88 25.37
N ARG A 115 -4.66 18.56 24.49
CA ARG A 115 -6.05 18.24 24.17
C ARG A 115 -6.16 16.96 23.33
N ASP A 116 -5.32 16.80 22.32
CA ASP A 116 -5.26 15.60 21.50
C ASP A 116 -4.93 14.38 22.37
N TYR A 117 -3.89 14.50 23.20
CA TYR A 117 -3.50 13.45 24.14
C TYR A 117 -4.61 13.10 25.15
N ALA A 118 -5.32 14.10 25.68
CA ALA A 118 -6.48 13.89 26.55
C ALA A 118 -7.61 13.16 25.82
N THR A 119 -7.84 13.48 24.54
CA THR A 119 -8.86 12.84 23.70
C THR A 119 -8.53 11.38 23.44
N ASP A 120 -7.28 11.06 23.16
CA ASP A 120 -6.82 9.67 22.97
C ASP A 120 -7.02 8.83 24.23
N ILE A 121 -6.67 9.37 25.40
CA ILE A 121 -6.92 8.70 26.69
C ILE A 121 -8.42 8.56 26.95
N PHE A 122 -9.23 9.57 26.65
CA PHE A 122 -10.69 9.50 26.79
C PHE A 122 -11.31 8.44 25.88
N ASN A 123 -10.88 8.37 24.62
CA ASN A 123 -11.36 7.36 23.68
C ASN A 123 -10.97 5.93 24.11
N ALA A 124 -9.79 5.76 24.71
CA ALA A 124 -9.32 4.46 25.19
C ALA A 124 -10.03 3.99 26.47
N HIS A 125 -10.46 4.90 27.35
CA HIS A 125 -10.85 4.54 28.72
C HIS A 125 -12.16 5.19 29.23
N GLY A 126 -12.78 6.08 28.46
CA GLY A 126 -14.05 6.73 28.78
C GLY A 126 -14.00 7.56 30.06
N GLU A 127 -15.03 7.48 30.89
CA GLU A 127 -15.11 8.24 32.15
C GLU A 127 -14.03 7.86 33.17
N ASN A 128 -13.46 6.66 33.05
CA ASN A 128 -12.38 6.17 33.90
C ASN A 128 -11.00 6.78 33.56
N SER A 129 -10.91 7.58 32.50
CA SER A 129 -9.67 8.23 32.06
C SER A 129 -9.05 9.13 33.13
N LEU A 130 -9.87 9.80 33.95
CA LEU A 130 -9.40 10.63 35.06
C LEU A 130 -8.75 9.81 36.19
N MET A 131 -9.26 8.62 36.48
CA MET A 131 -8.64 7.74 37.48
C MET A 131 -7.34 7.13 36.94
N ARG A 132 -7.31 6.81 35.64
CA ARG A 132 -6.15 6.17 35.00
C ARG A 132 -4.97 7.11 34.80
N ILE A 133 -5.22 8.40 34.54
CA ILE A 133 -4.14 9.38 34.41
C ILE A 133 -3.44 9.66 35.76
N GLU A 134 -4.11 9.36 36.87
CA GLU A 134 -3.53 9.43 38.22
C GLU A 134 -2.69 8.19 38.59
N LEU A 135 -2.70 7.13 37.77
CA LEU A 135 -1.80 6.00 37.96
C LEU A 135 -0.36 6.41 37.66
N ASP A 136 0.58 6.00 38.52
CA ASP A 136 1.99 6.40 38.42
C ASP A 136 2.62 6.10 37.06
N GLN A 137 2.24 5.01 36.40
CA GLN A 137 2.74 4.67 35.07
C GLN A 137 2.29 5.66 33.99
N ALA A 138 1.00 6.02 33.97
CA ALA A 138 0.45 6.97 33.01
C ALA A 138 0.99 8.38 33.27
N LYS A 139 1.05 8.77 34.55
CA LYS A 139 1.65 10.03 34.99
C LYS A 139 3.11 10.13 34.58
N HIS A 140 3.90 9.08 34.80
CA HIS A 140 5.30 9.05 34.39
C HIS A 140 5.45 9.15 32.87
N ALA A 141 4.60 8.47 32.08
CA ALA A 141 4.63 8.57 30.63
C ALA A 141 4.42 10.02 30.15
N VAL A 142 3.40 10.70 30.68
CA VAL A 142 3.11 12.11 30.38
C VAL A 142 4.27 13.03 30.76
N LEU A 143 4.85 12.83 31.95
CA LEU A 143 5.98 13.63 32.43
C LEU A 143 7.23 13.43 31.55
N THR A 144 7.50 12.21 31.09
CA THR A 144 8.63 11.91 30.20
C THR A 144 8.44 12.57 28.83
N THR A 145 7.27 12.41 28.21
CA THR A 145 6.98 12.98 26.89
C THR A 145 7.08 14.51 26.91
N ALA A 146 6.56 15.17 27.95
CA ALA A 146 6.67 16.61 28.09
C ALA A 146 8.13 17.09 28.27
N ARG A 147 8.96 16.33 28.99
CA ARG A 147 10.40 16.62 29.14
C ARG A 147 11.17 16.44 27.84
N GLU A 148 10.87 15.42 27.06
CA GLU A 148 11.45 15.21 25.72
C GLU A 148 11.17 16.39 24.78
N TRP A 149 10.03 17.05 24.96
CA TRP A 149 9.65 18.27 24.24
C TRP A 149 10.23 19.55 24.84
N GLY A 150 11.04 19.46 25.90
CA GLY A 150 11.66 20.61 26.58
C GLY A 150 10.67 21.44 27.41
N TYR A 151 9.51 20.89 27.75
CA TYR A 151 8.47 21.58 28.51
C TYR A 151 8.41 21.14 29.98
N ASP A 152 7.77 21.96 30.80
CA ASP A 152 7.48 21.62 32.20
C ASP A 152 6.40 20.53 32.25
N GLY A 153 6.83 19.29 32.51
CA GLY A 153 5.92 18.15 32.57
C GLY A 153 4.79 18.30 33.57
N THR A 154 4.97 19.07 34.66
CA THR A 154 3.89 19.29 35.63
C THR A 154 2.79 20.20 35.07
N LYS A 155 3.17 21.23 34.30
CA LYS A 155 2.22 22.09 33.60
C LYS A 155 1.47 21.32 32.52
N PHE A 156 2.18 20.50 31.73
CA PHE A 156 1.55 19.71 30.67
C PHE A 156 0.56 18.69 31.24
N LEU A 157 0.93 17.99 32.32
CA LEU A 157 0.03 17.06 33.00
C LEU A 157 -1.24 17.76 33.50
N ASN A 158 -1.13 18.99 34.02
CA ASN A 158 -2.29 19.76 34.45
C ASN A 158 -3.19 20.16 33.27
N LEU A 159 -2.61 20.55 32.13
CA LEU A 159 -3.38 20.81 30.90
C LEU A 159 -4.13 19.57 30.39
N VAL A 160 -3.47 18.41 30.38
CA VAL A 160 -4.09 17.13 30.02
C VAL A 160 -5.24 16.81 30.99
N ARG A 161 -5.04 16.96 32.30
CA ARG A 161 -6.09 16.78 33.31
C ARG A 161 -7.27 17.72 33.10
N ASP A 162 -7.03 18.99 32.82
CA ASP A 162 -8.10 19.97 32.64
C ASP A 162 -8.90 19.69 31.37
N ASN A 163 -8.26 19.24 30.29
CA ASN A 163 -8.94 18.79 29.08
C ASN A 163 -9.71 17.48 29.31
N LEU A 164 -9.14 16.51 30.05
CA LEU A 164 -9.84 15.28 30.46
C LEU A 164 -11.07 15.59 31.32
N LYS A 165 -10.96 16.52 32.28
CA LYS A 165 -12.11 16.96 33.10
C LYS A 165 -13.20 17.56 32.23
N LYS A 166 -12.85 18.40 31.24
CA LYS A 166 -13.83 18.94 30.29
C LYS A 166 -14.54 17.81 29.57
N LEU A 167 -13.78 16.89 28.96
CA LEU A 167 -14.32 15.75 28.20
C LEU A 167 -15.22 14.82 29.05
N CYS A 168 -14.79 14.48 30.26
CA CYS A 168 -15.58 13.65 31.18
C CYS A 168 -16.82 14.38 31.72
N ASN A 169 -16.76 15.71 31.92
CA ASN A 169 -17.89 16.50 32.41
C ASN A 169 -18.84 16.99 31.30
N THR A 170 -18.47 16.87 30.01
CA THR A 170 -19.35 17.21 28.87
C THR A 170 -20.36 16.11 28.51
N LYS A 171 -20.59 15.12 29.38
CA LYS A 171 -21.73 14.20 29.24
C LYS A 171 -22.96 14.73 29.99
N VAL A 172 -23.76 15.52 29.28
CA VAL A 172 -25.24 15.55 29.39
C VAL A 172 -25.78 15.11 28.03
#